data_AF-A0A2V1BHZ1-F1
#
_entry.id   AF-A0A2V1BHZ1-F1
#
_cell.length_a   1.000
_cell.length_b   1.000
_cell.length_c   1.000
_cell.angle_alpha   90.00
_cell.angle_beta   90.00
_cell.angle_gamma   90.00
#
_symmetry.space_group_name_H-M   'P 1'
#
loop_
_entity.id
_entity.type
_entity.pdbx_description
1 polymer ?
#
loop_
_entity_poly.entity_id
_entity_poly.type
_entity_poly.pdbx_seq_one_letter_code
_entity_poly.pdbx_strand_id
1 'polypeptide(L)'
;GIIVAERVHHVELANSSLDRFHSTPRSSNSTEEDIFCRNLRKIGGKWWSSWWDCQEATKSKMRMMWPDEREVLFLGWPEAGGVWLLRYENLKQVHGDCNDSIYIRDIGTIYSALTMEERCEGIKLSGGVFFESPKESEVVRPLLEGLGNHERKDPELEDGGWWDHGYEL
;
A
#
# COMPACT_ATOMS: atom_id res chain seq x y z
N GLY A 1 -9.74 -11.46 9.33
CA GLY A 1 -8.80 -10.85 8.39
C GLY A 1 -7.62 -10.27 9.12
N ILE A 2 -6.57 -9.91 8.37
CA ILE A 2 -5.36 -9.25 8.84
C ILE A 2 -5.09 -8.02 7.97
N ILE A 3 -4.38 -7.02 8.50
CA ILE A 3 -3.87 -5.91 7.70
C ILE A 3 -2.38 -6.14 7.45
N VAL A 4 -1.97 -6.08 6.20
CA VAL A 4 -0.56 -6.26 5.80
C VAL A 4 -0.09 -5.05 5.01
N ALA A 5 0.95 -4.40 5.50
CA ALA A 5 1.74 -3.42 4.76
C ALA A 5 3.05 -4.10 4.32
N GLU A 6 3.17 -4.44 3.03
CA GLU A 6 4.31 -5.24 2.54
C GLU A 6 5.59 -4.43 2.35
N ARG A 7 5.46 -3.12 2.10
CA ARG A 7 6.58 -2.22 1.75
C ARG A 7 6.65 -1.04 2.70
N VAL A 8 7.04 -1.33 3.95
CA VAL A 8 7.21 -0.29 4.97
C VAL A 8 8.62 0.26 4.89
N HIS A 9 8.75 1.55 4.62
CA HIS A 9 10.04 2.25 4.56
C HIS A 9 10.46 2.78 5.94
N HIS A 10 11.73 3.19 6.05
CA HIS A 10 12.32 3.67 7.31
C HIS A 10 11.45 4.70 8.03
N VAL A 11 11.01 5.73 7.29
CA VAL A 11 10.17 6.81 7.81
C VAL A 11 8.80 6.33 8.31
N GLU A 12 8.22 5.31 7.69
CA GLU A 12 6.93 4.73 8.09
C GLU A 12 7.06 3.87 9.35
N LEU A 13 8.15 3.10 9.45
CA LEU A 13 8.50 2.38 10.69
C LEU A 13 8.76 3.36 11.84
N ALA A 14 9.51 4.43 11.60
CA ALA A 14 9.80 5.45 12.61
C ALA A 14 8.52 6.11 13.16
N ASN A 15 7.51 6.32 12.31
CA ASN A 15 6.23 6.92 12.70
C ASN A 15 5.21 5.93 13.28
N SER A 16 5.47 4.61 13.24
CA SER A 16 4.56 3.58 13.76
C SER A 16 4.91 3.10 15.17
N SER A 17 5.96 3.66 15.79
CA SER A 17 6.46 3.28 17.13
C SER A 17 6.83 1.79 17.26
N LEU A 18 7.08 1.10 16.14
CA LEU A 18 7.50 -0.29 16.13
C LEU A 18 9.01 -0.41 16.38
N ASP A 19 9.40 -1.48 17.06
CA ASP A 19 10.81 -1.86 17.14
C ASP A 19 11.32 -2.26 15.75
N ARG A 20 12.50 -1.76 15.38
CA ARG A 20 13.08 -1.95 14.04
C ARG A 20 13.79 -3.30 13.88
N PHE A 21 14.14 -3.93 14.98
CA PHE A 21 15.00 -5.11 15.02
C PHE A 21 14.28 -6.35 15.57
N HIS A 22 13.17 -6.15 16.27
CA HIS A 22 12.42 -7.19 16.95
C HIS A 22 10.96 -7.19 16.50
N SER A 23 10.43 -8.40 16.33
CA SER A 23 9.00 -8.58 16.11
C SER A 23 8.22 -8.05 17.31
N THR A 24 7.25 -7.18 17.04
CA THR A 24 6.31 -6.70 18.05
C THR A 24 5.09 -7.62 18.05
N PRO A 25 4.81 -8.34 19.15
CA PRO A 25 3.64 -9.20 19.21
C PRO A 25 2.35 -8.35 19.19
N ARG A 26 1.27 -8.97 18.73
CA ARG A 26 -0.08 -8.40 18.76
C ARG A 26 -0.45 -7.95 20.18
N SER A 27 -1.07 -6.77 20.33
CA SER A 27 -1.56 -6.33 21.64
C SER A 27 -2.78 -7.16 22.06
N SER A 28 -2.87 -7.49 23.34
CA SER A 28 -4.08 -8.10 23.93
C SER A 28 -5.19 -7.07 24.17
N ASN A 29 -4.85 -5.78 24.17
CA ASN A 29 -5.80 -4.68 24.25
C ASN A 29 -6.33 -4.35 22.84
N SER A 30 -7.63 -4.60 22.62
CA SER A 30 -8.27 -4.36 21.32
C SER A 30 -8.19 -2.91 20.87
N THR A 31 -8.21 -1.94 21.78
CA THR A 31 -8.17 -0.52 21.43
C THR A 31 -6.79 -0.12 20.91
N GLU A 32 -5.72 -0.62 21.54
CA GLU A 32 -4.35 -0.41 21.09
C GLU A 32 -4.12 -1.09 19.73
N GLU A 33 -4.62 -2.31 19.57
CA GLU A 33 -4.52 -3.05 18.32
C GLU A 33 -5.27 -2.34 17.18
N ASP A 34 -6.44 -1.77 17.45
CA ASP A 34 -7.20 -1.01 16.45
C ASP A 34 -6.46 0.28 16.03
N ILE A 35 -5.81 0.96 16.97
CA ILE A 35 -4.96 2.13 16.66
C ILE A 35 -3.79 1.70 15.79
N PHE A 36 -3.13 0.59 16.13
CA PHE A 36 -2.05 0.03 15.34
C PHE A 36 -2.50 -0.33 13.92
N CYS A 37 -3.65 -0.99 13.78
CA CYS A 37 -4.25 -1.32 12.51
C CYS A 37 -4.55 -0.06 11.67
N ARG A 38 -5.09 1.01 12.26
CA ARG A 38 -5.28 2.29 11.56
C ARG A 38 -3.97 2.92 11.12
N ASN A 39 -2.90 2.80 11.90
CA ASN A 39 -1.57 3.27 11.51
C ASN A 39 -1.03 2.47 10.32
N LEU A 40 -1.21 1.15 10.29
CA LEU A 40 -0.88 0.34 9.11
C LEU A 40 -1.66 0.78 7.88
N ARG A 41 -2.95 1.14 8.02
CA ARG A 41 -3.74 1.65 6.89
C ARG A 41 -3.19 2.98 6.35
N LYS A 42 -2.70 3.87 7.22
CA LYS A 42 -2.08 5.15 6.83
C LYS A 42 -0.80 5.00 6.01
N ILE A 43 -0.15 3.84 6.05
CA ILE A 43 1.04 3.52 5.24
C ILE A 43 0.70 2.57 4.08
N GLY A 44 -0.57 2.49 3.69
CA GLY A 44 -1.03 1.67 2.56
C GLY A 44 -1.26 0.20 2.90
N GLY A 45 -1.33 -0.16 4.19
CA GLY A 45 -1.66 -1.50 4.63
C GLY A 45 -3.02 -1.96 4.11
N LYS A 46 -3.09 -3.21 3.66
CA LYS A 46 -4.26 -3.78 2.99
C LYS A 46 -4.89 -4.88 3.80
N TRP A 47 -6.20 -5.01 3.69
CA TRP A 47 -6.91 -6.09 4.33
C TRP A 47 -6.80 -7.38 3.52
N TRP A 48 -6.59 -8.48 4.24
CA TRP A 48 -6.53 -9.84 3.73
C TRP A 48 -7.39 -10.76 4.58
N SER A 49 -7.94 -11.81 3.99
CA SER A 49 -8.73 -12.78 4.74
C SER A 49 -7.89 -13.54 5.77
N SER A 50 -6.65 -13.86 5.42
CA SER A 50 -5.66 -14.56 6.26
C SER A 50 -4.22 -14.31 5.79
N TRP A 51 -3.24 -14.76 6.57
CA TRP A 51 -1.83 -14.73 6.17
C TRP A 51 -1.55 -15.64 4.97
N TRP A 52 -2.18 -16.82 4.94
CA TRP A 52 -2.08 -17.75 3.82
C TRP A 52 -2.57 -17.10 2.53
N ASP A 53 -3.68 -16.35 2.61
CA ASP A 53 -4.25 -15.63 1.48
C ASP A 53 -3.28 -14.57 0.93
N CYS A 54 -2.67 -13.78 1.82
CA CYS A 54 -1.71 -12.75 1.45
C CYS A 54 -0.39 -13.30 0.89
N GLN A 55 0.14 -14.40 1.43
CA GLN A 55 1.46 -14.91 1.07
C GLN A 55 1.41 -16.03 0.03
N GLU A 56 0.60 -17.05 0.28
CA GLU A 56 0.64 -18.29 -0.50
C GLU A 56 -0.27 -18.17 -1.72
N ALA A 57 -1.51 -17.74 -1.53
CA ALA A 57 -2.52 -17.70 -2.59
C ALA A 57 -2.13 -16.78 -3.74
N THR A 58 -1.66 -15.58 -3.41
CA THR A 58 -1.33 -14.55 -4.39
C THR A 58 0.05 -14.77 -5.02
N LYS A 59 1.09 -15.07 -4.22
CA LYS A 59 2.44 -15.28 -4.75
C LYS A 59 2.56 -16.55 -5.57
N SER A 60 1.84 -17.61 -5.18
CA SER A 60 1.77 -18.86 -5.95
C SER A 60 0.72 -18.83 -7.05
N LYS A 61 0.08 -17.67 -7.31
CA LYS A 61 -0.96 -17.48 -8.35
C LYS A 61 -2.11 -18.50 -8.26
N MET A 62 -2.44 -18.97 -7.06
CA MET A 62 -3.58 -19.87 -6.82
C MET A 62 -4.92 -19.15 -6.94
N ARG A 63 -4.92 -17.82 -6.87
CA ARG A 63 -6.05 -16.96 -7.25
C ARG A 63 -5.57 -15.64 -7.82
N MET A 64 -6.47 -14.94 -8.52
CA MET A 64 -6.22 -13.56 -8.92
C MET A 64 -6.30 -12.61 -7.72
N MET A 65 -5.45 -11.57 -7.74
CA MET A 65 -5.53 -10.46 -6.80
C MET A 65 -6.61 -9.47 -7.23
N TRP A 66 -7.35 -8.96 -6.25
CA TRP A 66 -8.29 -7.87 -6.48
C TRP A 66 -7.57 -6.57 -6.84
N PRO A 67 -8.22 -5.61 -7.54
CA PRO A 67 -7.63 -4.30 -7.85
C PRO A 67 -7.04 -3.57 -6.64
N ASP A 68 -7.75 -3.56 -5.52
CA ASP A 68 -7.31 -2.97 -4.25
C ASP A 68 -6.18 -3.76 -3.59
N GLU A 69 -6.04 -5.06 -3.86
CA GLU A 69 -4.92 -5.88 -3.38
C GLU A 69 -3.64 -5.67 -4.20
N ARG A 70 -3.74 -5.43 -5.51
CA ARG A 70 -2.57 -5.26 -6.40
C ARG A 70 -1.95 -3.85 -6.41
N GLU A 71 -2.75 -2.81 -6.14
CA GLU A 71 -2.28 -1.43 -6.22
C GLU A 71 -1.10 -1.10 -5.30
N VAL A 72 -0.32 -0.08 -5.60
CA VAL A 72 0.75 0.39 -4.71
C VAL A 72 0.47 1.84 -4.37
N LEU A 73 0.39 2.11 -3.07
CA LEU A 73 0.11 3.44 -2.54
C LEU A 73 1.34 3.96 -1.80
N PHE A 74 1.81 5.13 -2.23
CA PHE A 74 2.74 5.94 -1.46
C PHE A 74 1.96 7.07 -0.81
N LEU A 75 1.98 7.10 0.51
CA LEU A 75 1.26 8.08 1.33
C LEU A 75 2.26 8.91 2.14
N GLY A 76 2.05 10.22 2.13
CA GLY A 76 2.80 11.17 2.94
C GLY A 76 1.85 12.04 3.76
N TRP A 77 2.09 12.15 5.06
CA TRP A 77 1.22 12.85 6.01
C TRP A 77 1.96 14.05 6.61
N PRO A 78 1.91 15.23 5.97
CA PRO A 78 2.64 16.39 6.46
C PRO A 78 2.05 16.88 7.79
N GLU A 79 2.88 17.45 8.67
CA GLU A 79 2.43 18.02 9.95
C GLU A 79 1.35 19.09 9.81
N ALA A 80 1.37 19.85 8.71
CA ALA A 80 0.38 20.88 8.40
C ALA A 80 -1.03 20.32 8.12
N GLY A 81 -1.18 18.99 8.00
CA GLY A 81 -2.43 18.32 7.66
C GLY A 81 -2.58 18.03 6.17
N GLY A 82 -3.59 17.23 5.84
CA GLY A 82 -3.78 16.69 4.50
C GLY A 82 -2.98 15.41 4.25
N VAL A 83 -2.91 15.00 2.97
CA VAL A 83 -2.19 13.79 2.55
C VAL A 83 -1.67 13.93 1.12
N TRP A 84 -0.43 13.52 0.92
CA TRP A 84 0.12 13.27 -0.41
C TRP A 84 -0.11 11.82 -0.80
N LEU A 85 -0.64 11.61 -2.01
CA LEU A 85 -0.91 10.30 -2.59
C LEU A 85 -0.19 10.17 -3.93
N LEU A 86 0.61 9.11 -4.08
CA LEU A 86 1.02 8.58 -5.38
C LEU A 86 0.55 7.14 -5.48
N ARG A 87 -0.19 6.83 -6.54
CA ARG A 87 -0.86 5.53 -6.75
C ARG A 87 -0.35 4.89 -8.03
N TYR A 88 -0.11 3.60 -7.96
CA TYR A 88 0.14 2.72 -9.09
C TYR A 88 -0.84 1.55 -9.05
N GLU A 89 -1.23 1.02 -10.20
CA GLU A 89 -2.17 -0.10 -10.29
C GLU A 89 -1.53 -1.43 -9.87
N ASN A 90 -0.22 -1.55 -10.01
CA ASN A 90 0.55 -2.73 -9.63
C ASN A 90 2.05 -2.44 -9.57
N LEU A 91 2.82 -3.44 -9.13
CA LEU A 91 4.28 -3.33 -8.96
C LEU A 91 5.08 -3.19 -10.25
N LYS A 92 4.57 -3.68 -11.39
CA LYS A 92 5.26 -3.50 -12.68
C LYS A 92 5.37 -2.01 -13.02
N GLN A 93 4.32 -1.24 -12.73
CA GLN A 93 4.33 0.22 -12.93
C GLN A 93 5.30 0.95 -11.98
N VAL A 94 5.56 0.40 -10.79
CA VAL A 94 6.52 0.97 -9.83
C VAL A 94 7.96 0.74 -10.30
N HIS A 95 8.29 -0.48 -10.74
CA HIS A 95 9.67 -0.83 -11.10
C HIS A 95 10.02 -0.52 -12.57
N GLY A 96 9.02 -0.17 -13.38
CA GLY A 96 9.14 -0.11 -14.84
C GLY A 96 9.22 -1.51 -15.44
N ASP A 97 8.58 -1.73 -16.58
CA ASP A 97 8.96 -2.87 -17.42
C ASP A 97 10.29 -2.52 -18.08
N CYS A 98 11.23 -3.47 -18.16
CA CYS A 98 12.58 -3.22 -18.67
C CYS A 98 12.62 -2.74 -20.14
N ASN A 99 11.48 -2.72 -20.83
CA ASN A 99 11.32 -2.28 -22.21
C ASN A 99 10.65 -0.90 -22.40
N ASP A 100 10.00 -0.31 -21.38
CA ASP A 100 9.32 0.99 -21.50
C ASP A 100 9.80 1.95 -20.39
N SER A 101 11.03 2.46 -20.58
CA SER A 101 11.74 3.33 -19.62
C SER A 101 11.25 4.78 -19.55
N ILE A 102 10.13 5.13 -20.22
CA ILE A 102 9.74 6.53 -20.43
C ILE A 102 9.09 7.20 -19.21
N TYR A 103 8.63 6.45 -18.19
CA TYR A 103 7.93 7.03 -17.03
C TYR A 103 8.41 6.54 -15.66
N ILE A 104 9.70 6.22 -15.49
CA ILE A 104 10.24 5.99 -14.15
C ILE A 104 10.26 7.34 -13.41
N ARG A 105 9.14 7.66 -12.75
CA ARG A 105 9.09 8.67 -11.68
C ARG A 105 10.12 8.23 -10.64
N ASP A 106 11.00 9.13 -10.22
CA ASP A 106 12.10 8.80 -9.31
C ASP A 106 11.57 8.49 -7.89
N ILE A 107 11.04 7.27 -7.73
CA ILE A 107 10.58 6.70 -6.47
C ILE A 107 11.74 6.49 -5.48
N GLY A 108 12.99 6.55 -5.96
CA GLY A 108 14.18 6.49 -5.11
C GLY A 108 14.19 7.61 -4.07
N THR A 109 13.66 8.78 -4.43
CA THR A 109 13.47 9.91 -3.50
C THR A 109 12.49 9.57 -2.36
N ILE A 110 11.40 8.86 -2.67
CA ILE A 110 10.40 8.42 -1.68
C ILE A 110 11.01 7.37 -0.73
N TYR A 111 11.80 6.45 -1.26
CA TYR A 111 12.45 5.38 -0.50
C TYR A 111 13.57 5.89 0.41
N SER A 112 14.23 6.97 0.01
CA SER A 112 15.39 7.54 0.72
C SER A 112 15.00 8.58 1.77
N ALA A 113 13.73 8.96 1.85
CA ALA A 113 13.23 9.93 2.81
C ALA A 113 13.47 9.48 4.27
N LEU A 114 14.01 10.39 5.07
CA LEU A 114 14.28 10.19 6.50
C LEU A 114 13.17 10.76 7.38
N THR A 115 12.44 11.77 6.88
CA THR A 115 11.32 12.41 7.57
C THR A 115 10.03 12.30 6.76
N MET A 116 8.88 12.50 7.42
CA MET A 116 7.59 12.44 6.74
C MET A 116 7.44 13.59 5.74
N GLU A 117 8.06 14.73 6.02
CA GLU A 117 8.14 15.92 5.17
C GLU A 117 8.97 15.62 3.91
N GLU A 118 10.13 14.99 4.06
CA GLU A 118 10.94 14.53 2.93
C GLU A 118 10.18 13.50 2.08
N ARG A 119 9.42 12.60 2.71
CA ARG A 119 8.57 11.65 1.99
C ARG A 119 7.49 12.37 1.19
N CYS A 120 6.84 13.37 1.77
CA CYS A 120 5.86 14.21 1.08
C CYS A 120 6.48 14.91 -0.14
N GLU A 121 7.67 15.47 0.01
CA GLU A 121 8.38 16.10 -1.11
C GLU A 121 8.77 15.07 -2.18
N GLY A 122 9.26 13.89 -1.79
CA GLY A 122 9.54 12.79 -2.73
C GLY A 122 8.30 12.34 -3.51
N ILE A 123 7.15 12.23 -2.84
CA ILE A 123 5.86 11.89 -3.47
C ILE A 123 5.46 12.99 -4.47
N LYS A 124 5.56 14.25 -4.07
CA LYS A 124 5.27 15.40 -4.92
C LYS A 124 6.18 15.46 -6.15
N LEU A 125 7.50 15.29 -5.98
CA LEU A 125 8.47 15.26 -7.08
C LEU A 125 8.23 14.08 -8.03
N SER A 126 7.75 12.97 -7.48
CA SER A 126 7.30 11.80 -8.24
C SER A 126 5.91 11.99 -8.86
N GLY A 127 5.33 13.20 -8.82
CA GLY A 127 4.04 13.52 -9.44
C GLY A 127 2.81 12.99 -8.69
N GLY A 128 2.93 12.81 -7.37
CA GLY A 128 1.79 12.58 -6.50
C GLY A 128 0.85 13.78 -6.42
N VAL A 129 -0.31 13.57 -5.83
CA VAL A 129 -1.39 14.56 -5.68
C VAL A 129 -1.59 14.84 -4.20
N PHE A 130 -1.75 16.12 -3.85
CA PHE A 130 -2.09 16.52 -2.49
C PHE A 130 -3.60 16.65 -2.33
N PHE A 131 -4.10 16.15 -1.21
CA PHE A 131 -5.47 16.34 -0.75
C PHE A 131 -5.43 17.07 0.59
N GLU A 132 -6.02 18.27 0.63
CA GLU A 132 -6.12 19.05 1.87
C GLU A 132 -6.98 18.30 2.91
N SER A 133 -8.08 17.70 2.45
CA SER A 133 -8.87 16.75 3.23
C SER A 133 -8.66 15.34 2.70
N PRO A 134 -8.07 14.41 3.48
CA PRO A 134 -7.90 13.01 3.06
C PRO A 134 -9.20 12.29 2.69
N LYS A 135 -10.34 12.82 3.14
CA LYS A 135 -11.67 12.28 2.84
C LYS A 135 -12.13 12.58 1.40
N GLU A 136 -11.51 13.54 0.72
CA GLU A 136 -11.83 13.87 -0.68
C GLU A 136 -11.26 12.84 -1.65
N SER A 137 -10.24 12.08 -1.23
CA SER A 137 -9.69 10.97 -2.02
C SER A 137 -10.51 9.70 -1.82
N GLU A 138 -11.09 9.17 -2.89
CA GLU A 138 -11.77 7.87 -2.87
C GLU A 138 -10.82 6.71 -2.54
N VAL A 139 -9.51 6.91 -2.70
CA VAL A 139 -8.47 5.93 -2.38
C VAL A 139 -8.03 6.03 -0.92
N VAL A 140 -7.84 7.25 -0.39
CA VAL A 140 -7.37 7.43 1.00
C VAL A 140 -8.50 7.33 2.00
N ARG A 141 -9.70 7.82 1.68
CA ARG A 141 -10.85 7.81 2.59
C ARG A 141 -11.14 6.41 3.18
N PRO A 142 -11.20 5.31 2.39
CA PRO A 142 -11.43 3.96 2.92
C PRO A 142 -10.29 3.44 3.81
N LEU A 143 -9.09 4.01 3.73
CA LEU A 143 -7.99 3.67 4.64
C LEU A 143 -8.22 4.26 6.03
N LEU A 144 -8.95 5.39 6.13
CA LEU A 144 -9.21 6.10 7.37
C LEU A 144 -10.50 5.68 8.06
N GLU A 145 -11.54 5.36 7.28
CA GLU A 145 -12.89 5.11 7.79
C GLU A 145 -13.12 3.65 8.23
N GLY A 146 -12.23 2.73 7.87
CA GLY A 146 -12.38 1.32 8.22
C GLY A 146 -11.11 0.49 8.17
N LEU A 147 -11.19 -0.72 8.72
CA LEU A 147 -10.11 -1.71 8.70
C LEU A 147 -10.11 -2.57 7.42
N GLY A 148 -10.92 -2.21 6.42
CA GLY A 148 -10.94 -2.86 5.10
C GLY A 148 -11.75 -4.15 5.00
N ASN A 149 -12.59 -4.48 5.99
CA ASN A 149 -13.60 -5.53 5.83
C ASN A 149 -14.64 -5.07 4.80
N HIS A 150 -14.44 -5.41 3.52
CA HIS A 150 -15.41 -5.18 2.47
C HIS A 150 -15.90 -6.54 1.94
N GLU A 151 -17.21 -6.69 1.73
CA GLU A 151 -17.75 -7.80 0.94
C GLU A 151 -17.32 -7.59 -0.52
N ARG A 152 -16.26 -8.28 -0.93
CA ARG A 152 -15.81 -8.28 -2.33
C ARG A 152 -16.71 -9.23 -3.15
N LYS A 153 -17.12 -8.81 -4.36
CA LYS A 153 -17.96 -9.60 -5.29
C LYS A 153 -17.12 -10.11 -6.45
N ASP A 154 -17.17 -11.41 -6.76
CA ASP A 154 -16.18 -12.18 -7.56
C ASP A 154 -15.29 -11.39 -8.54
N PRO A 155 -13.95 -11.56 -8.48
CA PRO A 155 -13.01 -10.78 -9.30
C PRO A 155 -13.04 -11.19 -10.79
N GLU A 156 -13.78 -12.24 -11.14
CA GLU A 156 -13.89 -12.79 -12.49
C GLU A 156 -14.68 -11.92 -13.47
N LEU A 157 -15.35 -10.85 -13.01
CA LEU A 157 -16.25 -10.05 -13.86
C LEU A 157 -15.71 -8.70 -14.35
N GLU A 158 -14.52 -8.26 -13.95
CA GLU A 158 -14.01 -6.91 -14.34
C GLU A 158 -12.70 -6.86 -15.14
N ASP A 159 -11.92 -7.94 -15.23
CA ASP A 159 -10.73 -7.96 -16.08
C ASP A 159 -10.65 -9.29 -16.82
N GLY A 160 -10.90 -9.25 -18.14
CA GLY A 160 -10.70 -10.39 -19.03
C GLY A 160 -9.32 -11.00 -18.80
N GLY A 161 -9.33 -12.27 -18.40
CA GLY A 161 -8.20 -13.01 -17.83
C GLY A 161 -6.82 -12.66 -18.38
N TRP A 162 -5.93 -12.22 -17.50
CA TRP A 162 -4.50 -12.15 -17.75
C TRP A 162 -3.87 -13.52 -17.48
N TRP A 163 -4.18 -14.49 -18.34
CA TRP A 163 -3.33 -15.66 -18.52
C TRP A 163 -2.08 -15.21 -19.27
N ASP A 164 -0.98 -15.03 -18.56
CA ASP A 164 0.33 -14.89 -19.20
C ASP A 164 0.69 -16.25 -19.81
N HIS A 165 0.26 -16.46 -21.07
CA HIS A 165 0.83 -17.45 -21.95
C HIS A 165 2.30 -17.08 -22.17
N GLY A 166 3.17 -17.65 -21.34
CA GLY A 166 4.60 -17.37 -21.36
C GLY A 166 5.45 -18.56 -20.96
N TYR A 167 5.02 -19.78 -21.30
CA TYR A 167 5.89 -20.96 -21.38
C TYR A 167 5.58 -21.71 -22.67
N GLU A 168 6.05 -21.17 -23.78
CA GLU A 168 6.52 -21.98 -24.91
C GLU A 168 8.03 -21.79 -24.99
N LEU A 169 8.76 -22.78 -24.45
CA LEU A 169 9.81 -23.58 -25.09
C LEU A 169 10.39 -24.57 -24.07
#